data_AF-A0AB37DF53-F1
#
_entry.id   AF-A0AB37DF53-F1
#
_cell.length_a   1.000
_cell.length_b   1.000
_cell.length_c   1.000
_cell.angle_alpha   90.00
_cell.angle_beta   90.00
_cell.angle_gamma   90.00
#
_symmetry.space_group_name_H-M   'P 1'
#
loop_
_entity.id
_entity.type
_entity.pdbx_description
1 polymer ?
#
loop_
_entity_poly.entity_id
_entity_poly.type
_entity_poly.pdbx_seq_one_letter_code
_entity_poly.pdbx_strand_id
1 'polypeptide(L)'
;MKKVFLHFKELIAQKFKNLKPREGFEEEISEFSKMLAKARIIITTNYDTFIEERLKATNTGIKVNVGNKGLFSKSSDYGELYKIHGSINEPNSIAITSQDMMI
;
A
#
# COMPACT_ATOMS: atom_id res chain seq x y z
N MET A 1 -5.07 10.63 -25.03
CA MET A 1 -4.61 11.04 -23.67
C MET A 1 -4.79 9.96 -22.61
N LYS A 2 -5.99 9.44 -22.31
CA LYS A 2 -6.18 8.37 -21.29
C LYS A 2 -5.25 7.16 -21.41
N LYS A 3 -5.00 6.68 -22.65
CA LYS A 3 -4.15 5.51 -22.90
C LYS A 3 -2.67 5.75 -22.55
N VAL A 4 -2.12 6.95 -22.74
CA VAL A 4 -0.70 7.24 -22.41
C VAL A 4 -0.48 7.28 -20.90
N PHE A 5 -1.43 7.86 -20.16
CA PHE A 5 -1.34 7.95 -18.70
C PHE A 5 -1.49 6.58 -18.01
N LEU A 6 -2.27 5.68 -18.62
CA LEU A 6 -2.36 4.27 -18.21
C LEU A 6 -0.99 3.57 -18.25
N HIS A 7 -0.25 3.73 -19.34
CA HIS A 7 1.10 3.14 -19.48
C HIS A 7 2.07 3.72 -18.43
N PHE A 8 1.94 4.99 -18.05
CA PHE A 8 2.78 5.59 -17.02
C PHE A 8 2.54 4.95 -15.63
N LYS A 9 1.28 4.70 -15.26
CA LYS A 9 0.95 4.01 -14.00
C LYS A 9 1.45 2.58 -13.99
N GLU A 10 1.34 1.87 -15.11
CA GLU A 10 1.91 0.52 -15.27
C GLU A 10 3.44 0.52 -15.14
N LEU A 11 4.12 1.51 -15.71
CA LEU A 11 5.58 1.65 -15.57
C LEU A 11 6.00 1.87 -14.12
N ILE A 12 5.25 2.68 -13.36
CA ILE A 12 5.49 2.85 -11.92
C ILE A 12 5.30 1.51 -11.20
N ALA A 13 4.19 0.81 -11.45
CA ALA A 13 3.95 -0.48 -10.82
C ALA A 13 5.09 -1.48 -11.11
N GLN A 14 5.61 -1.51 -12.34
CA GLN A 14 6.75 -2.34 -12.70
C GLN A 14 8.04 -1.95 -11.95
N LYS A 15 8.32 -0.65 -11.81
CA LYS A 15 9.51 -0.17 -11.08
C LYS A 15 9.49 -0.53 -9.60
N PHE A 16 8.31 -0.54 -8.99
CA PHE A 16 8.14 -0.83 -7.56
C PHE A 16 7.86 -2.32 -7.26
N LYS A 17 7.73 -3.17 -8.28
CA LYS A 17 7.32 -4.58 -8.13
C LYS A 17 8.28 -5.45 -7.32
N ASN A 18 9.58 -5.20 -7.42
CA ASN A 18 10.62 -6.07 -6.86
C ASN A 18 11.55 -5.29 -5.91
N LEU A 19 10.98 -4.34 -5.16
CA LEU A 19 11.75 -3.62 -4.15
C LEU A 19 12.26 -4.60 -3.09
N LYS A 20 13.49 -4.36 -2.63
CA LYS A 20 14.08 -5.12 -1.53
C LYS A 20 14.40 -4.15 -0.39
N PRO A 21 14.23 -4.57 0.86
CA PRO A 21 14.71 -3.80 1.99
C PRO A 21 16.22 -3.56 1.87
N ARG A 22 16.66 -2.40 2.34
CA ARG A 22 18.08 -2.07 2.39
C ARG A 22 18.77 -2.92 3.44
N GLU A 23 19.92 -3.48 3.10
CA GLU A 23 20.76 -4.24 4.02
C GLU A 23 21.23 -3.36 5.19
N GLY A 24 21.31 -3.93 6.39
CA GLY A 24 21.76 -3.26 7.61
C GLY A 24 20.65 -2.55 8.42
N PHE A 25 19.39 -2.72 8.01
CA PHE A 25 18.22 -2.12 8.68
C PHE A 25 17.28 -3.19 9.26
N GLU A 26 17.74 -4.42 9.42
CA GLU A 26 16.92 -5.57 9.80
C GLU A 26 16.26 -5.38 11.17
N GLU A 27 16.96 -4.76 12.12
CA GLU A 27 16.44 -4.45 13.46
C GLU A 27 15.32 -3.40 13.39
N GLU A 28 15.53 -2.28 12.69
CA GLU A 28 14.51 -1.25 12.50
C GLU A 28 13.26 -1.81 11.81
N ILE A 29 13.46 -2.63 10.76
CA ILE A 29 12.38 -3.29 10.04
C ILE A 29 11.62 -4.25 10.97
N SER A 30 12.31 -4.95 11.87
CA SER A 30 11.70 -5.85 12.84
C SER A 30 10.80 -5.08 13.82
N GLU A 31 11.30 -4.00 14.40
CA GLU A 31 10.53 -3.14 15.32
C GLU A 31 9.35 -2.45 14.62
N PHE A 32 9.56 -1.97 13.39
CA PHE A 32 8.50 -1.42 12.56
C PHE A 32 7.39 -2.46 12.30
N SER A 33 7.76 -3.71 11.98
CA SER A 33 6.79 -4.80 11.74
C SER A 33 5.97 -5.10 13.00
N LYS A 34 6.62 -5.15 14.18
CA LYS A 34 5.95 -5.34 15.48
C LYS A 34 5.00 -4.19 15.80
N MET A 35 5.37 -2.96 15.46
CA MET A 35 4.50 -1.78 15.62
C MET A 35 3.28 -1.89 14.71
N LEU A 36 3.47 -2.21 13.43
CA LEU A 36 2.38 -2.38 12.46
C LEU A 36 1.37 -3.43 12.92
N ALA A 37 1.84 -4.56 13.46
CA ALA A 37 0.96 -5.64 13.94
C ALA A 37 0.02 -5.23 15.09
N LYS A 38 0.34 -4.14 15.80
CA LYS A 38 -0.51 -3.58 16.88
C LYS A 38 -1.45 -2.48 16.38
N ALA A 39 -1.25 -1.99 15.16
CA ALA A 39 -2.06 -0.92 14.60
C ALA A 39 -3.44 -1.44 14.20
N ARG A 40 -4.49 -0.73 14.60
CA ARG A 40 -5.87 -1.03 14.16
C ARG A 40 -6.10 -0.66 12.71
N ILE A 41 -5.59 0.51 12.33
CA ILE A 41 -5.71 1.12 11.00
C ILE A 41 -4.34 1.65 10.61
N ILE A 42 -3.92 1.32 9.40
CA ILE A 42 -2.71 1.86 8.76
C ILE A 42 -3.16 2.59 7.50
N ILE A 43 -2.70 3.83 7.32
CA ILE A 43 -2.96 4.62 6.12
C ILE A 43 -1.62 4.96 5.48
N THR A 44 -1.50 4.76 4.18
CA THR A 44 -0.28 5.07 3.43
C THR A 44 -0.58 5.64 2.05
N THR A 45 0.31 6.52 1.61
CA THR A 45 0.37 7.03 0.24
C THR A 45 1.34 6.24 -0.64
N ASN A 46 2.04 5.25 -0.08
CA ASN A 46 3.01 4.43 -0.80
C ASN A 46 2.30 3.39 -1.70
N TYR A 47 2.91 3.13 -2.86
CA TYR A 47 2.35 2.22 -3.87
C TYR A 47 2.77 0.76 -3.66
N ASP A 48 3.96 0.52 -3.11
CA ASP A 48 4.61 -0.80 -2.94
C ASP A 48 3.95 -1.71 -1.90
N THR A 49 4.38 -2.97 -1.84
CA THR A 49 3.83 -4.01 -0.94
C THR A 49 4.57 -4.15 0.38
N PHE A 50 5.41 -3.19 0.77
CA PHE A 50 6.31 -3.35 1.91
C PHE A 50 5.56 -3.61 3.22
N ILE A 51 4.51 -2.83 3.51
CA ILE A 51 3.71 -2.98 4.73
C ILE A 51 2.99 -4.33 4.77
N GLU A 52 2.39 -4.73 3.64
CA GLU A 52 1.75 -6.04 3.49
C GLU A 52 2.72 -7.18 3.79
N GLU A 53 3.94 -7.11 3.27
CA GLU A 53 4.98 -8.11 3.51
C GLU A 53 5.45 -8.12 4.97
N ARG A 54 5.58 -6.95 5.61
CA ARG A 54 5.97 -6.85 7.03
C ARG A 54 4.92 -7.46 7.95
N LEU A 55 3.64 -7.21 7.71
CA LEU A 55 2.55 -7.79 8.48
C LEU A 55 2.38 -9.29 8.24
N LYS A 56 2.61 -9.74 7.00
CA LYS A 56 2.67 -11.18 6.71
C LYS A 56 3.79 -11.87 7.49
N ALA A 57 4.95 -11.21 7.64
CA ALA A 57 6.07 -11.74 8.41
C ALA A 57 5.77 -11.86 9.92
N THR A 58 4.82 -11.09 10.45
CA THR A 58 4.37 -11.19 11.85
C THR A 58 3.18 -12.14 12.04
N ASN A 59 2.78 -12.89 11.00
CA ASN A 59 1.56 -13.71 10.99
C ASN A 59 0.28 -12.91 11.33
N THR A 60 0.26 -11.62 10.98
CA THR A 60 -0.88 -10.75 11.21
C THR A 60 -1.72 -10.67 9.93
N GLY A 61 -2.98 -11.08 10.01
CA GLY A 61 -3.93 -10.89 8.92
C GLY A 61 -4.20 -9.39 8.70
N ILE A 62 -4.20 -8.96 7.44
CA ILE A 62 -4.53 -7.58 7.06
C ILE A 62 -5.54 -7.55 5.93
N LYS A 63 -6.55 -6.70 6.06
CA LYS A 63 -7.44 -6.32 4.97
C LYS A 63 -6.86 -5.10 4.25
N VAL A 64 -6.47 -5.28 3.00
CA VAL A 64 -5.92 -4.20 2.15
C VAL A 64 -7.03 -3.55 1.35
N ASN A 65 -7.20 -2.24 1.54
CA ASN A 65 -8.11 -1.39 0.82
C ASN A 65 -7.32 -0.43 -0.06
N VAL A 66 -7.65 -0.38 -1.36
CA VAL A 66 -6.91 0.42 -2.36
C VAL A 66 -7.76 1.60 -2.84
N GLY A 67 -7.17 2.80 -2.84
CA GLY A 67 -7.86 4.06 -3.14
C GLY A 67 -8.86 4.44 -2.04
N ASN A 68 -10.04 4.92 -2.43
CA ASN A 68 -11.11 5.32 -1.51
C ASN A 68 -12.02 4.15 -1.05
N LYS A 69 -11.72 2.92 -1.48
CA LYS A 69 -12.52 1.73 -1.14
C LYS A 69 -12.49 1.52 0.38
N GLY A 70 -13.66 1.32 0.99
CA GLY A 70 -13.76 0.90 2.40
C GLY A 70 -13.55 1.99 3.47
N LEU A 71 -13.06 3.18 3.12
CA LEU A 71 -12.72 4.27 4.06
C LEU A 71 -13.88 4.75 4.95
N PHE A 72 -15.12 4.55 4.50
CA PHE A 72 -16.35 4.90 5.24
C PHE A 72 -17.24 3.69 5.52
N SER A 73 -16.74 2.48 5.26
CA SER A 73 -17.45 1.27 5.67
C SER A 73 -17.29 1.07 7.17
N LYS A 74 -18.34 0.62 7.87
CA LYS A 74 -18.21 0.21 9.27
C LYS A 74 -17.24 -0.97 9.31
N SER A 75 -15.99 -0.73 9.69
CA SER A 75 -15.03 -1.81 9.95
C SER A 75 -15.20 -2.29 11.38
N SER A 76 -15.55 -3.58 11.51
CA SER A 76 -15.62 -4.29 12.79
C SER A 76 -14.27 -4.87 13.21
N ASP A 77 -13.27 -4.83 12.33
CA ASP A 77 -12.11 -5.72 12.42
C ASP A 77 -10.80 -4.95 12.69
N TYR A 78 -9.87 -5.61 13.39
CA TYR A 78 -8.49 -5.17 13.56
C TYR A 78 -7.69 -5.40 12.27
N GLY A 79 -6.75 -4.50 11.94
CA GLY A 79 -5.75 -4.73 10.90
C GLY A 79 -6.21 -4.33 9.49
N GLU A 80 -6.63 -3.08 9.30
CA GLU A 80 -6.92 -2.55 7.97
C GLU A 80 -5.76 -1.68 7.45
N LEU A 81 -5.36 -1.90 6.20
CA LEU A 81 -4.39 -1.09 5.48
C LEU A 81 -5.09 -0.34 4.35
N TYR A 82 -5.03 0.98 4.38
CA TYR A 82 -5.56 1.87 3.35
C TYR A 82 -4.42 2.46 2.52
N LYS A 83 -4.35 2.08 1.25
CA LYS A 83 -3.40 2.62 0.27
C LYS A 83 -4.11 3.67 -0.58
N ILE A 84 -4.22 4.88 -0.03
CA ILE A 84 -5.12 5.91 -0.53
C ILE A 84 -4.70 6.50 -1.90
N HIS A 85 -3.44 6.36 -2.28
CA HIS A 85 -2.95 6.73 -3.61
C HIS A 85 -2.88 5.53 -4.57
N GLY A 86 -3.49 4.40 -4.24
CA GLY A 86 -3.46 3.20 -5.07
C GLY A 86 -2.33 2.23 -4.71
N SER A 87 -2.23 1.15 -5.47
CA SER A 87 -1.29 0.05 -5.22
C SER A 87 -0.70 -0.48 -6.51
N ILE A 88 0.55 -0.95 -6.47
CA ILE A 88 1.17 -1.65 -7.61
C ILE A 88 0.45 -2.93 -8.02
N ASN A 89 -0.33 -3.54 -7.11
CA ASN A 89 -1.15 -4.71 -7.41
C ASN A 89 -2.41 -4.35 -8.22
N GLU A 90 -2.81 -3.07 -8.21
CA GLU A 90 -3.92 -2.52 -9.01
C GLU A 90 -3.42 -1.26 -9.75
N PRO A 91 -2.57 -1.35 -10.79
CA PRO A 91 -1.90 -0.18 -11.39
C PRO A 91 -2.83 0.96 -11.80
N ASN A 92 -4.05 0.64 -12.24
CA ASN A 92 -5.05 1.64 -12.65
C ASN A 92 -5.55 2.51 -11.47
N SER A 93 -5.39 2.03 -10.24
CA SER A 93 -5.73 2.76 -9.02
C SER A 93 -4.69 3.80 -8.62
N ILE A 94 -3.49 3.77 -9.20
CA ILE A 94 -2.39 4.67 -8.82
C ILE A 94 -2.79 6.12 -9.09
N ALA A 95 -2.75 6.95 -8.06
CA ALA A 95 -2.96 8.40 -8.12
C ALA A 95 -1.63 9.13 -7.93
N ILE A 96 -1.31 10.03 -8.85
CA ILE A 96 -0.04 10.77 -8.89
C ILE A 96 -0.31 12.26 -8.86
N THR A 97 -1.31 12.69 -9.62
CA THR A 97 -1.75 14.07 -9.67
C THR A 97 -3.00 14.26 -8.82
N SER A 98 -3.27 15.50 -8.41
CA SER A 98 -4.55 15.85 -7.77
C SER A 98 -5.74 15.51 -8.66
N GLN A 99 -5.58 15.61 -9.98
CA GLN A 99 -6.61 15.21 -10.95
C GLN A 99 -6.97 13.73 -10.86
N ASP A 100 -5.99 12.85 -10.56
CA ASP A 100 -6.24 11.42 -10.39
C ASP A 100 -7.08 11.11 -9.14
N MET A 101 -7.03 11.96 -8.11
CA MET A 101 -7.75 11.76 -6.85
C MET A 101 -9.21 12.24 -6.92
N MET A 102 -9.57 12.99 -7.96
CA MET A 102 -10.92 13.53 -8.17
C MET A 102 -11.84 12.59 -8.94
N ILE A 103 -11.39 11.36 -9.25
CA ILE A 103 -12.07 10.35 -10.08
C ILE A 103 -12.36 9.12 -9.23
#